data_AF-A0A8J2NDK3-F1
#
_entry.id   AF-A0A8J2NDK3-F1
#
_cell.length_a   1.000
_cell.length_b   1.000
_cell.length_c   1.000
_cell.angle_alpha   90.00
_cell.angle_beta   90.00
_cell.angle_gamma   90.00
#
_symmetry.space_group_name_H-M   'P 1'
#
loop_
_entity.id
_entity.type
_entity.pdbx_description
1 polymer ?
#
loop_
_entity_poly.entity_id
_entity_poly.type
_entity_poly.pdbx_seq_one_letter_code
_entity_poly.pdbx_strand_id
1 'polypeptide(L)'
;MSRTTKPSKHSSTRKGSSSSSNPQPVPTFLFIANRLVINAPERDQYYHHIPPSSPDNYGGESPSTVMRYRDGDVTDVPDFYWYRDTDSPSTSGLYRLDAQRQFMRDNRGVCYTAAEYKTFGVAACNPLLPIMVAEHDPLVSSVSWDLLRIFHPRNHPGMSQVATINSPMGQGGGPVLYAAGRSPSWIPGLVPRTYGTPVPNAPRSTGLGGELPIILGLMALTAPRGSSVRDVFAGHNRIWRHGQWTSDGAPRGHPPTASDDPSAFVVKVFLDPDNPYSTRDWLENLEWHTAIVREP
;
A
#
# COMPACT_ATOMS: atom_id res chain seq x y z
N MET A 1 41.96 60.83 -0.33
CA MET A 1 41.70 59.80 -1.35
C MET A 1 42.91 58.88 -1.44
N SER A 2 42.80 57.62 -1.03
CA SER A 2 43.61 56.53 -1.60
C SER A 2 42.98 55.19 -1.19
N ARG A 3 42.68 54.36 -2.20
CA ARG A 3 42.07 53.02 -2.09
C ARG A 3 43.18 51.98 -2.22
N THR A 4 43.18 50.96 -1.35
CA THR A 4 43.89 49.68 -1.51
C THR A 4 43.51 48.79 -0.32
N THR A 5 43.24 47.48 -0.34
CA THR A 5 42.92 46.44 -1.33
C THR A 5 42.51 45.22 -0.47
N LYS A 6 41.48 44.46 -0.85
CA LYS A 6 41.04 43.23 -0.15
C LYS A 6 42.02 42.07 -0.39
N PRO A 7 42.31 41.19 0.60
CA PRO A 7 42.88 39.89 0.34
C PRO A 7 41.81 38.80 0.12
N SER A 8 42.17 37.85 -0.72
CA SER A 8 41.36 36.87 -1.42
C SER A 8 40.98 35.63 -0.60
N LYS A 9 39.83 35.06 -0.97
CA LYS A 9 39.31 33.75 -0.57
C LYS A 9 40.31 32.62 -0.91
N HIS A 10 40.64 31.78 0.07
CA HIS A 10 41.17 30.44 -0.18
C HIS A 10 40.05 29.40 -0.03
N SER A 11 39.66 28.85 -1.17
CA SER A 11 38.81 27.67 -1.33
C SER A 11 39.62 26.44 -0.94
N SER A 12 39.20 25.71 0.10
CA SER A 12 39.70 24.36 0.39
C SER A 12 38.73 23.35 -0.21
N THR A 13 39.12 22.80 -1.36
CA THR A 13 38.45 21.68 -2.02
C THR A 13 38.68 20.41 -1.21
N ARG A 14 37.75 20.08 -0.31
CA ARG A 14 37.64 18.73 0.24
C ARG A 14 37.26 17.78 -0.90
N LYS A 15 38.23 16.97 -1.32
CA LYS A 15 37.99 15.79 -2.17
C LYS A 15 37.09 14.83 -1.39
N GLY A 16 35.82 14.80 -1.74
CA GLY A 16 34.89 13.77 -1.30
C GLY A 16 35.33 12.44 -1.91
N SER A 17 35.71 11.49 -1.05
CA SER A 17 35.90 10.10 -1.43
C SER A 17 34.57 9.54 -1.92
N SER A 18 34.39 9.47 -3.24
CA SER A 18 33.31 8.72 -3.85
C SER A 18 33.60 7.23 -3.64
N SER A 19 33.06 6.67 -2.56
CA SER A 19 32.93 5.22 -2.44
C SER A 19 32.02 4.76 -3.56
N SER A 20 32.60 4.17 -4.61
CA SER A 20 31.89 3.42 -5.62
C SER A 20 31.29 2.17 -4.97
N SER A 21 30.16 2.33 -4.28
CA SER A 21 29.30 1.19 -3.98
C SER A 21 28.74 0.73 -5.32
N ASN A 22 29.10 -0.49 -5.74
CA ASN A 22 28.32 -1.20 -6.74
C ASN A 22 26.85 -1.11 -6.29
N PRO A 23 25.92 -0.54 -7.09
CA PRO A 23 24.53 -0.50 -6.71
C PRO A 23 24.05 -1.94 -6.65
N GLN A 24 23.91 -2.47 -5.44
CA GLN A 24 23.17 -3.70 -5.24
C GLN A 24 21.77 -3.46 -5.86
N PRO A 25 21.30 -4.37 -6.72
CA PRO A 25 20.01 -4.21 -7.36
C PRO A 25 18.94 -4.10 -6.28
N VAL A 26 18.36 -2.91 -6.18
CA VAL A 26 17.25 -2.60 -5.27
C VAL A 26 16.07 -3.47 -5.70
N PRO A 27 15.58 -4.39 -4.87
CA PRO A 27 14.46 -5.22 -5.26
C PRO A 27 13.18 -4.37 -5.40
N THR A 28 12.30 -4.80 -6.28
CA THR A 28 11.08 -4.08 -6.69
C THR A 28 9.88 -5.01 -6.63
N PHE A 29 8.68 -4.47 -6.68
CA PHE A 29 7.46 -5.27 -6.88
C PHE A 29 6.46 -4.49 -7.71
N LEU A 30 5.54 -5.22 -8.35
CA LEU A 30 4.42 -4.62 -9.07
C LEU A 30 3.17 -4.70 -8.19
N PHE A 31 2.26 -3.75 -8.34
CA PHE A 31 0.98 -3.81 -7.67
C PHE A 31 -0.11 -3.07 -8.44
N ILE A 32 -1.35 -3.40 -8.09
CA ILE A 32 -2.55 -2.66 -8.46
C ILE A 32 -3.36 -2.38 -7.19
N ALA A 33 -4.12 -1.30 -7.21
CA ALA A 33 -5.09 -0.96 -6.17
C ALA A 33 -6.40 -0.53 -6.86
N ASN A 34 -7.25 -1.51 -7.17
CA ASN A 34 -8.45 -1.30 -7.95
C ASN A 34 -9.62 -0.99 -7.04
N ARG A 35 -10.41 0.02 -7.37
CA ARG A 35 -11.56 0.42 -6.57
C ARG A 35 -12.71 -0.56 -6.84
N LEU A 36 -13.28 -1.13 -5.79
CA LEU A 36 -14.43 -2.01 -5.90
C LEU A 36 -15.70 -1.19 -6.14
N VAL A 37 -16.57 -1.70 -7.02
CA VAL A 37 -17.91 -1.15 -7.25
C VAL A 37 -18.88 -1.96 -6.40
N ILE A 38 -19.44 -1.34 -5.36
CA ILE A 38 -20.38 -1.99 -4.44
C ILE A 38 -21.81 -1.69 -4.91
N ASN A 39 -22.59 -2.72 -5.23
CA ASN A 39 -23.98 -2.57 -5.68
C ASN A 39 -24.96 -2.68 -4.51
N ALA A 40 -24.68 -3.56 -3.54
CA ALA A 40 -25.57 -3.84 -2.42
C ALA A 40 -24.76 -4.00 -1.12
N PRO A 41 -24.41 -2.90 -0.42
CA PRO A 41 -23.67 -2.97 0.83
C PRO A 41 -24.46 -3.75 1.89
N GLU A 42 -23.73 -4.48 2.72
CA GLU A 42 -24.30 -5.15 3.89
C GLU A 42 -24.41 -4.19 5.07
N ARG A 43 -25.02 -4.65 6.17
CA ARG A 43 -25.13 -3.89 7.42
C ARG A 43 -24.57 -4.66 8.60
N ASP A 44 -23.82 -3.97 9.44
CA ASP A 44 -23.45 -4.51 10.75
C ASP A 44 -24.65 -4.50 11.72
N GLN A 45 -24.44 -5.04 12.93
CA GLN A 45 -25.46 -5.06 13.99
C GLN A 45 -25.91 -3.67 14.47
N TYR A 46 -25.18 -2.62 14.10
CA TYR A 46 -25.49 -1.22 14.41
C TYR A 46 -26.08 -0.48 13.20
N TYR A 47 -26.41 -1.21 12.13
CA TYR A 47 -26.97 -0.70 10.88
C TYR A 47 -26.06 0.22 10.06
N HIS A 48 -24.75 0.19 10.31
CA HIS A 48 -23.78 0.87 9.46
C HIS A 48 -23.56 0.09 8.17
N HIS A 49 -23.39 0.78 7.05
CA HIS A 49 -23.00 0.12 5.80
C HIS A 49 -21.58 -0.46 5.92
N ILE A 50 -21.44 -1.74 5.57
CA ILE A 50 -20.17 -2.48 5.50
C ILE A 50 -20.03 -3.15 4.13
N PRO A 51 -18.80 -3.50 3.71
CA PRO A 51 -18.59 -4.18 2.44
C PRO A 51 -19.33 -5.52 2.40
N PRO A 52 -19.88 -5.91 1.24
CA PRO A 52 -20.52 -7.21 1.11
C PRO A 52 -19.55 -8.37 1.30
N SER A 53 -20.05 -9.47 1.87
CA SER A 53 -19.31 -10.74 1.97
C SER A 53 -19.38 -11.55 0.68
N SER A 54 -20.43 -11.39 -0.12
CA SER A 54 -20.65 -12.14 -1.37
C SER A 54 -20.19 -11.39 -2.63
N PRO A 55 -19.51 -12.05 -3.59
CA PRO A 55 -19.15 -11.48 -4.88
C PRO A 55 -20.34 -10.91 -5.67
N ASP A 56 -21.52 -11.53 -5.56
CA ASP A 56 -22.73 -11.15 -6.31
C ASP A 56 -23.22 -9.73 -5.99
N ASN A 57 -22.79 -9.17 -4.86
CA ASN A 57 -23.15 -7.83 -4.41
C ASN A 57 -22.20 -6.73 -4.92
N TYR A 58 -21.25 -7.10 -5.78
CA TYR A 58 -20.32 -6.19 -6.44
C TYR A 58 -20.62 -6.04 -7.94
N GLY A 59 -20.37 -4.85 -8.47
CA GLY A 59 -20.45 -4.54 -9.91
C GLY A 59 -19.12 -4.69 -10.65
N GLY A 60 -18.12 -5.31 -10.01
CA GLY A 60 -16.74 -5.40 -10.51
C GLY A 60 -15.81 -4.39 -9.87
N GLU A 61 -14.86 -3.88 -10.65
CA GLU A 61 -13.84 -2.93 -10.20
C GLU A 61 -13.57 -1.83 -11.23
N SER A 62 -13.07 -0.69 -10.75
CA SER A 62 -12.43 0.34 -11.57
C SER A 62 -10.91 0.14 -11.49
N PRO A 63 -10.27 -0.36 -12.57
CA PRO A 63 -8.85 -0.68 -12.54
C PRO A 63 -7.97 0.55 -12.40
N SER A 64 -6.93 0.43 -11.57
CA SER A 64 -5.82 1.37 -11.52
C SER A 64 -4.79 1.08 -12.62
N THR A 65 -3.86 2.01 -12.86
CA THR A 65 -2.66 1.68 -13.64
C THR A 65 -1.80 0.68 -12.87
N VAL A 66 -1.06 -0.16 -13.58
CA VAL A 66 -0.04 -1.03 -12.95
C VAL A 66 1.11 -0.15 -12.51
N MET A 67 1.51 -0.33 -11.25
CA MET A 67 2.54 0.48 -10.60
C MET A 67 3.68 -0.41 -10.12
N ARG A 68 4.90 0.14 -10.14
CA ARG A 68 6.11 -0.49 -9.62
C ARG A 68 6.61 0.30 -8.43
N TYR A 69 6.82 -0.40 -7.32
CA TYR A 69 7.54 0.13 -6.17
C TYR A 69 9.05 -0.10 -6.33
N ARG A 70 9.84 0.91 -5.94
CA ARG A 70 11.30 0.84 -5.83
C ARG A 70 11.79 1.78 -4.73
N ASP A 71 12.29 1.20 -3.64
CA ASP A 71 12.89 1.92 -2.48
C ASP A 71 12.14 3.18 -2.04
N GLY A 72 10.83 3.03 -1.82
CA GLY A 72 10.00 4.10 -1.29
C GLY A 72 9.39 5.03 -2.34
N ASP A 73 9.69 4.85 -3.62
CA ASP A 73 9.06 5.55 -4.73
C ASP A 73 8.23 4.60 -5.60
N VAL A 74 7.23 5.17 -6.28
CA VAL A 74 6.33 4.44 -7.20
C VAL A 74 6.32 5.09 -8.58
N THR A 75 6.35 4.26 -9.62
CA THR A 75 6.24 4.67 -11.02
C THR A 75 5.21 3.82 -11.76
N ASP A 76 4.59 4.36 -12.80
CA ASP A 76 3.74 3.58 -13.70
C ASP A 76 4.55 2.55 -14.50
N VAL A 77 3.92 1.45 -14.87
CA VAL A 77 4.50 0.41 -15.73
C VAL A 77 3.56 0.12 -16.91
N PRO A 78 3.65 0.90 -18.00
CA PRO A 78 2.72 0.79 -19.14
C PRO A 78 2.84 -0.54 -19.90
N ASP A 79 3.95 -1.24 -19.73
CA ASP A 79 4.21 -2.54 -20.36
C ASP A 79 3.51 -3.69 -19.63
N PHE A 80 2.75 -3.40 -18.57
CA PHE A 80 1.90 -4.37 -17.88
C PHE A 80 0.45 -3.91 -17.87
N TYR A 81 -0.45 -4.88 -17.97
CA TYR A 81 -1.89 -4.66 -18.01
C TYR A 81 -2.60 -5.65 -17.10
N TRP A 82 -3.40 -5.12 -16.18
CA TRP A 82 -4.32 -5.93 -15.39
C TRP A 82 -5.55 -6.26 -16.22
N TYR A 83 -5.80 -7.55 -16.39
CA TYR A 83 -6.99 -8.06 -17.06
C TYR A 83 -7.80 -8.91 -16.09
N ARG A 84 -9.11 -8.66 -16.07
CA ARG A 84 -10.11 -9.50 -15.40
C ARG A 84 -11.21 -9.80 -16.40
N ASP A 85 -11.48 -11.07 -16.60
CA ASP A 85 -12.66 -11.52 -17.34
C ASP A 85 -13.93 -11.23 -16.52
N THR A 86 -14.89 -10.53 -17.11
CA THR A 86 -16.16 -10.19 -16.45
C THR A 86 -17.08 -11.38 -16.30
N ASP A 87 -17.00 -12.36 -17.21
CA ASP A 87 -17.83 -13.56 -17.19
C ASP A 87 -17.22 -14.66 -16.32
N SER A 88 -15.90 -14.60 -16.12
CA SER A 88 -15.17 -15.48 -15.21
C SER A 88 -14.15 -14.69 -14.38
N PRO A 89 -14.56 -13.98 -13.32
CA PRO A 89 -13.66 -13.15 -12.51
C PRO A 89 -12.45 -13.87 -11.90
N SER A 90 -12.56 -15.18 -11.73
CA SER A 90 -11.46 -16.06 -11.32
C SER A 90 -10.33 -16.14 -12.37
N THR A 91 -10.64 -15.89 -13.63
CA THR A 91 -9.71 -15.76 -14.74
C THR A 91 -9.24 -14.31 -14.82
N SER A 92 -8.27 -13.98 -13.97
CA SER A 92 -7.64 -12.66 -13.94
C SER A 92 -6.13 -12.78 -13.83
N GLY A 93 -5.42 -11.74 -14.26
CA GLY A 93 -3.96 -11.76 -14.27
C GLY A 93 -3.33 -10.44 -14.65
N LEU A 94 -2.05 -10.31 -14.27
CA LEU A 94 -1.21 -9.19 -14.65
C LEU A 94 -0.36 -9.59 -15.86
N TYR A 95 -0.77 -9.16 -17.06
CA TYR A 95 -0.16 -9.55 -18.32
C TYR A 95 0.92 -8.57 -18.76
N ARG A 96 1.98 -9.08 -19.39
CA ARG A 96 2.98 -8.23 -20.06
C ARG A 96 2.54 -7.91 -21.49
N LEU A 97 2.73 -6.66 -21.88
CA LEU A 97 2.49 -6.15 -23.22
C LEU A 97 3.80 -6.04 -24.00
N ASP A 98 3.73 -6.24 -25.31
CA ASP A 98 4.82 -5.93 -26.24
C ASP A 98 4.78 -4.45 -26.68
N ALA A 99 5.72 -4.07 -27.55
CA ALA A 99 5.81 -2.70 -28.08
C ALA A 99 4.57 -2.26 -28.88
N GLN A 100 3.74 -3.21 -29.34
CA GLN A 100 2.49 -3.00 -30.06
C GLN A 100 1.26 -3.08 -29.14
N ARG A 101 1.47 -3.13 -27.82
CA ARG A 101 0.43 -3.27 -26.79
C ARG A 101 -0.39 -4.55 -26.91
N GLN A 102 0.19 -5.61 -27.44
CA GLN A 102 -0.42 -6.94 -27.48
C GLN A 102 0.10 -7.79 -26.33
N PHE A 103 -0.69 -8.78 -25.89
CA PHE A 103 -0.23 -9.73 -24.87
C PHE A 103 1.00 -10.48 -25.38
N MET A 104 2.10 -10.33 -24.66
CA MET A 104 3.34 -11.01 -24.96
C MET A 104 3.15 -12.50 -24.70
N ARG A 105 3.55 -13.35 -25.64
CA ARG A 105 3.40 -14.81 -25.55
C ARG A 105 4.74 -15.51 -25.57
N ASP A 106 4.82 -16.65 -24.90
CA ASP A 106 5.97 -17.55 -25.01
C ASP A 106 5.95 -18.36 -26.32
N ASN A 107 6.97 -19.19 -26.53
CA ASN A 107 7.10 -20.05 -27.72
C ASN A 107 5.97 -21.10 -27.84
N ARG A 108 5.17 -21.29 -26.79
CA ARG A 108 4.00 -22.20 -26.76
C ARG A 108 2.68 -21.45 -26.96
N GLY A 109 2.73 -20.13 -27.16
CA GLY A 109 1.57 -19.28 -27.35
C GLY A 109 0.87 -18.88 -26.03
N VAL A 110 1.45 -19.19 -24.88
CA VAL A 110 0.91 -18.86 -23.56
C VAL A 110 1.27 -17.41 -23.23
N CYS A 111 0.29 -16.62 -22.81
CA CYS A 111 0.53 -15.23 -22.42
C CYS A 111 1.42 -15.14 -21.18
N TYR A 112 2.37 -14.21 -21.20
CA TYR A 112 3.23 -13.93 -20.06
C TYR A 112 2.46 -13.22 -18.96
N THR A 113 2.44 -13.80 -17.76
CA THR A 113 1.80 -13.23 -16.57
C THR A 113 2.78 -13.07 -15.42
N ALA A 114 2.73 -11.94 -14.71
CA ALA A 114 3.47 -11.77 -13.47
C ALA A 114 2.89 -12.67 -12.36
N ALA A 115 3.76 -13.24 -11.52
CA ALA A 115 3.35 -14.10 -10.43
C ALA A 115 2.77 -13.28 -9.28
N GLU A 116 1.54 -13.60 -8.85
CA GLU A 116 0.92 -12.99 -7.68
C GLU A 116 1.67 -13.39 -6.41
N TYR A 117 1.99 -12.41 -5.58
CA TYR A 117 2.55 -12.60 -4.24
C TYR A 117 1.43 -12.73 -3.21
N LYS A 118 0.55 -11.72 -3.15
CA LYS A 118 -0.50 -11.60 -2.13
C LYS A 118 -1.62 -10.65 -2.57
N THR A 119 -2.84 -10.90 -2.10
CA THR A 119 -4.05 -10.11 -2.38
C THR A 119 -4.79 -9.78 -1.09
N PHE A 120 -5.35 -8.57 -0.99
CA PHE A 120 -6.31 -8.20 0.07
C PHE A 120 -7.44 -7.31 -0.44
N GLY A 121 -8.62 -7.48 0.13
CA GLY A 121 -9.66 -6.45 0.18
C GLY A 121 -9.39 -5.48 1.32
N VAL A 122 -9.53 -4.18 1.08
CA VAL A 122 -9.38 -3.11 2.10
C VAL A 122 -10.52 -2.11 1.94
N ALA A 123 -11.22 -1.79 3.03
CA ALA A 123 -12.39 -0.93 2.97
C ALA A 123 -12.49 0.08 4.13
N ALA A 124 -12.82 1.31 3.80
CA ALA A 124 -13.31 2.29 4.76
C ALA A 124 -14.84 2.34 4.70
N CYS A 125 -15.49 2.10 5.85
CA CYS A 125 -16.94 2.00 5.93
C CYS A 125 -17.60 3.34 6.23
N ASN A 126 -17.13 4.05 7.27
CA ASN A 126 -17.59 5.39 7.65
C ASN A 126 -16.64 5.99 8.71
N PRO A 127 -16.84 7.24 9.19
CA PRO A 127 -15.94 7.86 10.17
C PRO A 127 -15.98 7.23 11.57
N LEU A 128 -17.01 6.45 11.88
CA LEU A 128 -17.23 5.82 13.19
C LEU A 128 -16.77 4.36 13.23
N LEU A 129 -16.67 3.70 12.07
CA LEU A 129 -16.20 2.33 11.96
C LEU A 129 -14.70 2.27 11.66
N PRO A 130 -13.97 1.31 12.26
CA PRO A 130 -12.62 1.00 11.83
C PRO A 130 -12.57 0.54 10.37
N ILE A 131 -11.38 0.63 9.77
CA ILE A 131 -11.11 0.03 8.46
C ILE A 131 -11.30 -1.47 8.54
N MET A 132 -11.86 -2.07 7.49
CA MET A 132 -12.06 -3.51 7.35
C MET A 132 -11.12 -4.09 6.29
N VAL A 133 -10.72 -5.34 6.48
CA VAL A 133 -9.80 -6.08 5.60
C VAL A 133 -10.30 -7.50 5.34
N ALA A 134 -9.95 -8.07 4.19
CA ALA A 134 -10.27 -9.44 3.82
C ALA A 134 -9.09 -10.10 3.09
N GLU A 135 -8.75 -11.35 3.45
CA GLU A 135 -7.53 -12.08 2.98
C GLU A 135 -7.62 -12.59 1.53
N HIS A 136 -8.69 -12.29 0.81
CA HIS A 136 -8.94 -12.76 -0.56
C HIS A 136 -9.60 -11.68 -1.42
N ASP A 137 -9.68 -11.96 -2.72
CA ASP A 137 -10.37 -11.10 -3.69
C ASP A 137 -11.90 -11.21 -3.52
N PRO A 138 -12.60 -10.15 -3.08
CA PRO A 138 -14.05 -10.19 -2.84
C PRO A 138 -14.88 -10.32 -4.13
N LEU A 139 -14.26 -10.18 -5.31
CA LEU A 139 -14.93 -10.38 -6.60
C LEU A 139 -14.90 -11.85 -7.07
N VAL A 140 -14.15 -12.73 -6.41
CA VAL A 140 -13.94 -14.11 -6.86
C VAL A 140 -14.63 -15.12 -5.95
N SER A 141 -14.62 -14.88 -4.64
CA SER A 141 -15.20 -15.80 -3.65
C SER A 141 -15.76 -15.02 -2.48
N SER A 142 -16.68 -15.64 -1.73
CA SER A 142 -17.15 -15.06 -0.48
C SER A 142 -16.00 -14.84 0.49
N VAL A 143 -16.01 -13.69 1.16
CA VAL A 143 -14.98 -13.29 2.12
C VAL A 143 -15.57 -12.95 3.48
N SER A 144 -14.77 -13.11 4.53
CA SER A 144 -15.06 -12.52 5.83
C SER A 144 -14.30 -11.21 5.95
N TRP A 145 -15.02 -10.13 6.21
CA TRP A 145 -14.42 -8.83 6.49
C TRP A 145 -14.12 -8.70 7.98
N ASP A 146 -12.85 -8.57 8.31
CA ASP A 146 -12.36 -8.36 9.67
C ASP A 146 -11.97 -6.91 9.89
N LEU A 147 -11.97 -6.47 11.15
CA LEU A 147 -11.40 -5.17 11.50
C LEU A 147 -9.88 -5.19 11.30
N LEU A 148 -9.33 -4.11 10.72
CA LEU A 148 -7.89 -3.90 10.62
C LEU A 148 -7.26 -3.99 12.02
N ARG A 149 -6.24 -4.83 12.15
CA ARG A 149 -5.48 -4.95 13.38
C ARG A 149 -4.02 -4.56 13.18
N ILE A 150 -3.41 -4.17 14.29
CA ILE A 150 -2.02 -3.77 14.39
C ILE A 150 -1.32 -4.71 15.37
N PHE A 151 -0.28 -5.37 14.90
CA PHE A 151 0.65 -6.15 15.69
C PHE A 151 1.87 -5.31 16.10
N HIS A 152 2.33 -5.50 17.34
CA HIS A 152 3.50 -4.79 17.88
C HIS A 152 4.64 -5.80 18.11
N PRO A 153 5.62 -5.88 17.19
CA PRO A 153 6.74 -6.79 17.32
C PRO A 153 7.60 -6.45 18.56
N ARG A 154 7.91 -7.46 19.39
CA ARG A 154 8.72 -7.26 20.62
C ARG A 154 10.14 -6.76 20.33
N ASN A 155 10.71 -7.19 19.21
CA ASN A 155 12.09 -6.85 18.81
C ASN A 155 12.22 -5.49 18.14
N HIS A 156 11.11 -4.81 17.80
CA HIS A 156 11.11 -3.48 17.19
C HIS A 156 10.16 -2.52 17.92
N PRO A 157 10.51 -2.03 19.12
CA PRO A 157 9.69 -1.10 19.87
C PRO A 157 9.34 0.14 19.05
N GLY A 158 8.04 0.46 18.96
CA GLY A 158 7.55 1.62 18.19
C GLY A 158 7.17 1.29 16.73
N MET A 159 7.46 0.09 16.24
CA MET A 159 7.00 -0.37 14.92
C MET A 159 5.56 -0.85 14.99
N SER A 160 4.72 -0.36 14.08
CA SER A 160 3.38 -0.90 13.86
C SER A 160 3.39 -1.85 12.68
N GLN A 161 2.75 -3.02 12.81
CA GLN A 161 2.57 -3.94 11.67
C GLN A 161 1.08 -4.18 11.43
N VAL A 162 0.56 -3.79 10.26
CA VAL A 162 -0.81 -4.18 9.90
C VAL A 162 -0.84 -5.69 9.71
N ALA A 163 -1.81 -6.34 10.34
CA ALA A 163 -1.87 -7.80 10.37
C ALA A 163 -3.32 -8.27 10.46
N THR A 164 -3.55 -9.50 10.00
CA THR A 164 -4.73 -10.30 10.30
C THR A 164 -4.39 -11.34 11.36
N ILE A 165 -5.37 -12.17 11.72
CA ILE A 165 -5.12 -13.28 12.64
C ILE A 165 -4.26 -14.39 12.02
N ASN A 166 -4.27 -14.52 10.68
CA ASN A 166 -3.50 -15.54 9.95
C ASN A 166 -2.14 -15.04 9.47
N SER A 167 -1.84 -13.75 9.62
CA SER A 167 -0.53 -13.19 9.32
C SER A 167 0.59 -13.93 10.07
N PRO A 168 1.79 -14.11 9.47
CA PRO A 168 2.94 -14.75 10.09
C PRO A 168 3.63 -13.83 11.11
N MET A 169 2.85 -13.36 12.10
CA MET A 169 3.32 -12.49 13.16
C MET A 169 4.42 -13.19 13.98
N GLY A 170 5.51 -12.46 14.25
CA GLY A 170 6.61 -12.96 15.06
C GLY A 170 6.30 -12.95 16.56
N GLN A 171 7.35 -12.84 17.38
CA GLN A 171 7.21 -12.75 18.83
C GLN A 171 6.57 -11.43 19.26
N GLY A 172 5.43 -11.51 19.94
CA GLY A 172 4.63 -10.33 20.29
C GLY A 172 3.50 -10.62 21.27
N GLY A 173 2.68 -9.59 21.54
CA GLY A 173 1.33 -9.77 22.06
C GLY A 173 0.35 -10.11 20.93
N GLY A 174 -0.92 -10.34 21.25
CA GLY A 174 -1.96 -10.45 20.22
C GLY A 174 -2.15 -9.13 19.46
N PRO A 175 -2.66 -9.16 18.22
CA PRO A 175 -2.90 -7.96 17.42
C PRO A 175 -4.05 -7.12 18.03
N VAL A 176 -3.83 -5.80 18.09
CA VAL A 176 -4.69 -4.80 18.76
C VAL A 176 -5.22 -3.76 17.77
N LEU A 177 -6.06 -2.82 18.23
CA LEU A 177 -6.67 -1.76 17.39
C LEU A 177 -5.96 -0.39 17.52
N TYR A 178 -4.70 -0.37 17.94
CA TYR A 178 -3.93 0.87 18.06
C TYR A 178 -2.48 0.68 17.59
N ALA A 179 -1.88 1.76 17.08
CA ALA A 179 -0.52 1.85 16.61
C ALA A 179 0.48 1.70 17.75
N ALA A 180 1.63 1.09 17.44
CA ALA A 180 2.79 1.16 18.31
C ALA A 180 3.38 2.56 18.29
N GLY A 181 3.89 2.97 19.44
CA GLY A 181 4.61 4.23 19.58
C GLY A 181 3.73 5.48 19.56
N ARG A 182 4.29 6.59 20.07
CA ARG A 182 3.65 7.89 20.14
C ARG A 182 3.85 8.70 18.87
N SER A 183 2.83 9.49 18.52
CA SER A 183 2.84 10.49 17.44
C SER A 183 3.30 9.97 16.06
N PRO A 184 2.78 8.85 15.54
CA PRO A 184 3.08 8.41 14.18
C PRO A 184 2.65 9.44 13.15
N SER A 185 3.56 9.82 12.24
CA SER A 185 3.31 10.84 11.19
C SER A 185 2.27 10.41 10.16
N TRP A 186 2.13 9.10 9.96
CA TRP A 186 1.15 8.50 9.05
C TRP A 186 -0.27 8.44 9.64
N ILE A 187 -0.48 8.86 10.90
CA ILE A 187 -1.81 9.09 11.49
C ILE A 187 -2.09 10.59 11.54
N PRO A 188 -3.25 11.08 11.06
CA PRO A 188 -4.42 10.31 10.59
C PRO A 188 -4.42 9.95 9.09
N GLY A 189 -3.30 10.19 8.39
CA GLY A 189 -3.20 10.09 6.93
C GLY A 189 -3.58 8.74 6.33
N LEU A 190 -3.28 7.63 7.02
CA LEU A 190 -3.56 6.26 6.56
C LEU A 190 -4.64 5.55 7.40
N VAL A 191 -4.74 5.89 8.68
CA VAL A 191 -5.75 5.34 9.60
C VAL A 191 -6.32 6.45 10.50
N PRO A 192 -7.56 6.30 11.00
CA PRO A 192 -8.16 7.29 11.89
C PRO A 192 -7.35 7.52 13.18
N ARG A 193 -7.53 8.71 13.80
CA ARG A 193 -6.88 9.06 15.08
C ARG A 193 -7.21 8.09 16.23
N THR A 194 -8.30 7.34 16.12
CA THR A 194 -8.68 6.30 17.10
C THR A 194 -7.69 5.15 17.18
N TYR A 195 -6.85 4.96 16.16
CA TYR A 195 -5.71 4.04 16.20
C TYR A 195 -4.51 4.61 16.95
N GLY A 196 -4.57 5.81 17.52
CA GLY A 196 -3.48 6.35 18.33
C GLY A 196 -3.20 5.50 19.57
N THR A 197 -1.93 5.38 19.97
CA THR A 197 -1.58 4.63 21.19
C THR A 197 -2.23 5.24 22.44
N PRO A 198 -2.86 4.43 23.30
CA PRO A 198 -3.36 4.90 24.59
C PRO A 198 -2.26 4.93 25.66
N VAL A 199 -1.06 4.42 25.36
CA VAL A 199 0.02 4.25 26.34
C VAL A 199 0.80 5.57 26.49
N PRO A 200 0.77 6.23 27.66
CA PRO A 200 1.38 7.56 27.82
C PRO A 200 2.89 7.60 27.58
N ASN A 201 3.59 6.52 27.94
CA ASN A 201 5.04 6.39 27.83
C ASN A 201 5.46 5.47 26.67
N ALA A 202 4.64 5.38 25.62
CA ALA A 202 5.00 4.62 24.43
C ALA A 202 6.33 5.13 23.82
N PRO A 203 7.16 4.25 23.23
CA PRO A 203 8.32 4.66 22.46
C PRO A 203 7.91 5.60 21.31
N ARG A 204 8.85 6.28 20.66
CA ARG A 204 8.49 6.99 19.41
C ARG A 204 8.05 5.98 18.36
N SER A 205 7.08 6.35 17.52
CA SER A 205 6.78 5.57 16.31
C SER A 205 8.06 5.40 15.49
N THR A 206 8.22 4.23 14.88
CA THR A 206 9.32 3.94 13.94
C THR A 206 8.80 3.62 12.54
N GLY A 207 7.49 3.71 12.33
CA GLY A 207 6.85 3.51 11.03
C GLY A 207 5.81 2.39 11.03
N LEU A 208 5.38 2.05 9.82
CA LEU A 208 4.36 1.05 9.51
C LEU A 208 4.92 -0.01 8.56
N GLY A 209 4.84 -1.27 8.96
CA GLY A 209 5.08 -2.46 8.16
C GLY A 209 3.88 -3.42 8.22
N GLY A 210 4.12 -4.70 7.98
CA GLY A 210 3.10 -5.76 7.95
C GLY A 210 2.59 -6.05 6.55
N GLU A 211 1.38 -6.60 6.46
CA GLU A 211 0.72 -7.01 5.20
C GLU A 211 0.76 -5.90 4.14
N LEU A 212 1.62 -6.05 3.13
CA LEU A 212 1.90 -5.02 2.13
C LEU A 212 0.64 -4.63 1.32
N PRO A 213 -0.20 -5.57 0.85
CA PRO A 213 -1.45 -5.22 0.19
C PRO A 213 -2.39 -4.37 1.06
N ILE A 214 -2.42 -4.60 2.38
CA ILE A 214 -3.21 -3.78 3.30
C ILE A 214 -2.67 -2.36 3.33
N ILE A 215 -1.36 -2.16 3.51
CA ILE A 215 -0.72 -0.83 3.54
C ILE A 215 -1.02 -0.06 2.25
N LEU A 216 -0.86 -0.70 1.09
CA LEU A 216 -1.17 -0.10 -0.20
C LEU A 216 -2.67 0.25 -0.34
N GLY A 217 -3.56 -0.57 0.21
CA GLY A 217 -5.00 -0.26 0.27
C GLY A 217 -5.31 0.94 1.16
N LEU A 218 -4.64 1.08 2.31
CA LEU A 218 -4.75 2.25 3.18
C LEU A 218 -4.34 3.53 2.46
N MET A 219 -3.27 3.48 1.68
CA MET A 219 -2.87 4.60 0.82
C MET A 219 -3.92 4.89 -0.26
N ALA A 220 -4.47 3.85 -0.89
CA ALA A 220 -5.50 4.01 -1.93
C ALA A 220 -6.79 4.67 -1.40
N LEU A 221 -7.15 4.47 -0.13
CA LEU A 221 -8.27 5.15 0.54
C LEU A 221 -8.11 6.67 0.61
N THR A 222 -6.92 7.22 0.38
CA THR A 222 -6.72 8.67 0.28
C THR A 222 -7.23 9.24 -1.05
N ALA A 223 -7.34 8.42 -2.10
CA ALA A 223 -7.85 8.86 -3.40
C ALA A 223 -9.34 9.23 -3.30
N PRO A 224 -9.72 10.49 -3.60
CA PRO A 224 -11.13 10.89 -3.67
C PRO A 224 -11.97 9.97 -4.56
N ARG A 225 -13.27 9.87 -4.25
CA ARG A 225 -14.22 9.17 -5.12
C ARG A 225 -14.21 9.79 -6.52
N GLY A 226 -14.19 8.96 -7.55
CA GLY A 226 -14.12 9.40 -8.95
C GLY A 226 -12.76 9.91 -9.43
N SER A 227 -11.72 9.90 -8.57
CA SER A 227 -10.35 10.24 -8.96
C SER A 227 -9.50 9.00 -9.22
N SER A 228 -8.40 9.18 -9.94
CA SER A 228 -7.44 8.11 -10.20
C SER A 228 -6.60 7.83 -8.96
N VAL A 229 -6.56 6.56 -8.54
CA VAL A 229 -5.70 6.08 -7.45
C VAL A 229 -4.22 6.34 -7.75
N ARG A 230 -3.85 6.34 -9.04
CA ARG A 230 -2.50 6.66 -9.51
C ARG A 230 -1.98 7.97 -8.93
N ASP A 231 -2.82 8.98 -8.74
CA ASP A 231 -2.38 10.30 -8.28
C ASP A 231 -1.83 10.30 -6.85
N VAL A 232 -2.25 9.32 -6.03
CA VAL A 232 -1.70 9.10 -4.68
C VAL A 232 -0.25 8.61 -4.75
N PHE A 233 0.04 7.70 -5.68
CA PHE A 233 1.28 6.95 -5.77
C PHE A 233 2.30 7.53 -6.73
N ALA A 234 1.90 7.85 -7.97
CA ALA A 234 2.79 8.22 -9.07
C ALA A 234 2.46 9.60 -9.70
N GLY A 235 1.43 10.29 -9.22
CA GLY A 235 1.04 11.61 -9.71
C GLY A 235 2.03 12.74 -9.38
N HIS A 236 1.83 13.90 -10.02
CA HIS A 236 2.65 15.10 -9.79
C HIS A 236 2.69 15.54 -8.31
N ASN A 237 1.56 15.42 -7.62
CA ASN A 237 1.39 15.73 -6.21
C ASN A 237 1.31 14.46 -5.35
N ARG A 238 2.03 13.39 -5.75
CA ARG A 238 2.04 12.12 -5.00
C ARG A 238 2.38 12.33 -3.53
N ILE A 239 1.64 11.62 -2.68
CA ILE A 239 1.65 11.77 -1.21
C ILE A 239 2.76 10.90 -0.60
N TRP A 240 3.02 9.74 -1.21
CA TRP A 240 4.07 8.82 -0.81
C TRP A 240 5.35 9.07 -1.61
N ARG A 241 6.46 9.36 -0.92
CA ARG A 241 7.77 9.62 -1.54
C ARG A 241 8.89 9.13 -0.63
N HIS A 242 9.89 8.46 -1.19
CA HIS A 242 11.05 7.94 -0.45
C HIS A 242 10.68 7.16 0.83
N GLY A 243 9.54 6.46 0.79
CA GLY A 243 9.01 5.69 1.92
C GLY A 243 8.26 6.52 2.96
N GLN A 244 8.16 7.84 2.81
CA GLN A 244 7.48 8.73 3.76
C GLN A 244 6.08 9.09 3.26
N TRP A 245 5.13 9.09 4.19
CA TRP A 245 3.76 9.53 3.96
C TRP A 245 3.59 10.98 4.39
N THR A 246 3.20 11.87 3.48
CA THR A 246 3.20 13.32 3.74
C THR A 246 1.82 13.91 4.04
N SER A 247 0.74 13.12 4.00
CA SER A 247 -0.60 13.63 4.31
C SER A 247 -0.92 13.51 5.80
N ASP A 248 -1.38 14.62 6.39
CA ASP A 248 -1.73 14.79 7.80
C ASP A 248 -3.25 14.89 8.06
N GLY A 249 -4.06 14.81 7.00
CA GLY A 249 -5.52 14.85 7.06
C GLY A 249 -6.16 13.47 7.00
N ALA A 250 -7.43 13.36 7.39
CA ALA A 250 -8.18 12.11 7.19
C ALA A 250 -8.25 11.74 5.69
N PRO A 251 -8.22 10.45 5.33
CA PRO A 251 -8.20 10.05 3.93
C PRO A 251 -9.49 10.50 3.21
N ARG A 252 -9.34 11.18 2.06
CA ARG A 252 -10.46 11.81 1.35
C ARG A 252 -11.42 10.82 0.69
N GLY A 253 -11.02 9.55 0.55
CA GLY A 253 -11.88 8.48 0.04
C GLY A 253 -12.79 7.89 1.11
N HIS A 254 -12.62 8.22 2.39
CA HIS A 254 -13.52 7.73 3.44
C HIS A 254 -14.95 8.22 3.21
N PRO A 255 -15.95 7.35 3.42
CA PRO A 255 -17.35 7.77 3.39
C PRO A 255 -17.61 8.82 4.48
N PRO A 256 -18.35 9.91 4.19
CA PRO A 256 -18.53 11.01 5.14
C PRO A 256 -19.54 10.68 6.26
N THR A 257 -20.47 9.75 6.03
CA THR A 257 -21.46 9.33 7.02
C THR A 257 -21.59 7.81 7.12
N ALA A 258 -22.28 7.34 8.15
CA ALA A 258 -22.52 5.90 8.36
C ALA A 258 -23.54 5.26 7.40
N SER A 259 -24.27 6.10 6.66
CA SER A 259 -25.25 5.68 5.66
C SER A 259 -24.70 5.69 4.23
N ASP A 260 -23.49 6.21 4.04
CA ASP A 260 -22.83 6.20 2.74
C ASP A 260 -22.17 4.85 2.49
N ASP A 261 -22.15 4.43 1.22
CA ASP A 261 -21.55 3.15 0.85
C ASP A 261 -20.06 3.11 1.20
N PRO A 262 -19.50 1.95 1.56
CA PRO A 262 -18.07 1.82 1.84
C PRO A 262 -17.22 2.21 0.63
N SER A 263 -16.06 2.80 0.88
CA SER A 263 -15.00 2.89 -0.14
C SER A 263 -14.09 1.69 0.03
N ALA A 264 -14.12 0.77 -0.95
CA ALA A 264 -13.32 -0.45 -0.89
C ALA A 264 -12.39 -0.61 -2.10
N PHE A 265 -11.29 -1.31 -1.89
CA PHE A 265 -10.28 -1.63 -2.88
C PHE A 265 -9.92 -3.10 -2.81
N VAL A 266 -9.66 -3.70 -3.97
CA VAL A 266 -8.89 -4.93 -4.06
C VAL A 266 -7.46 -4.56 -4.44
N VAL A 267 -6.51 -5.03 -3.65
CA VAL A 267 -5.10 -4.75 -3.82
C VAL A 267 -4.38 -6.05 -4.07
N LYS A 268 -3.62 -6.12 -5.16
CA LYS A 268 -2.81 -7.27 -5.52
C LYS A 268 -1.36 -6.85 -5.68
N VAL A 269 -0.46 -7.60 -5.07
CA VAL A 269 0.99 -7.42 -5.19
C VAL A 269 1.54 -8.60 -5.96
N PHE A 270 2.47 -8.32 -6.88
CA PHE A 270 3.11 -9.29 -7.76
C PHE A 270 4.62 -9.17 -7.66
N LEU A 271 5.31 -10.28 -7.90
CA LEU A 271 6.74 -10.27 -8.14
C LEU A 271 7.04 -9.43 -9.38
N ASP A 272 8.12 -8.66 -9.36
CA ASP A 272 8.58 -7.89 -10.51
C ASP A 272 9.42 -8.78 -11.43
N PRO A 273 8.89 -9.20 -12.59
CA PRO A 273 9.59 -10.10 -13.48
C PRO A 273 10.83 -9.49 -14.13
N ASP A 274 10.93 -8.16 -14.18
CA ASP A 274 12.09 -7.46 -14.70
C ASP A 274 13.23 -7.37 -13.66
N ASN A 275 13.01 -7.87 -12.44
CA ASN A 275 13.98 -7.84 -11.35
C ASN A 275 14.15 -9.23 -10.71
N PRO A 276 15.26 -9.94 -10.95
CA PRO A 276 15.46 -11.29 -10.43
C PRO A 276 15.55 -11.35 -8.89
N TYR A 277 15.71 -10.20 -8.21
CA TYR A 277 15.73 -10.12 -6.75
C TYR A 277 14.33 -9.92 -6.15
N SER A 278 13.31 -9.70 -6.98
CA SER A 278 11.90 -9.67 -6.57
C SER A 278 11.41 -11.09 -6.30
N THR A 279 11.76 -11.60 -5.12
CA THR A 279 11.40 -12.95 -4.67
C THR A 279 10.33 -12.88 -3.59
N ARG A 280 9.63 -14.01 -3.40
CA ARG A 280 8.65 -14.17 -2.32
C ARG A 280 9.28 -13.88 -0.95
N ASP A 281 10.42 -14.51 -0.68
CA ASP A 281 11.16 -14.34 0.58
C ASP A 281 11.59 -12.88 0.82
N TRP A 282 11.98 -12.16 -0.24
CA TRP A 282 12.31 -10.75 -0.11
C TRP A 282 11.08 -9.90 0.25
N LEU A 283 9.93 -10.15 -0.38
CA LEU A 283 8.68 -9.45 -0.03
C LEU A 283 8.20 -9.78 1.37
N GLU A 284 8.29 -11.04 1.80
CA GLU A 284 7.99 -11.43 3.18
C GLU A 284 8.92 -10.72 4.17
N ASN A 285 10.21 -10.62 3.84
CA ASN A 285 11.17 -9.87 4.65
C ASN A 285 10.82 -8.37 4.71
N LEU A 286 10.49 -7.77 3.56
CA LEU A 286 10.05 -6.38 3.47
C LEU A 286 8.84 -6.11 4.38
N GLU A 287 7.80 -6.95 4.31
CA GLU A 287 6.59 -6.84 5.13
C GLU A 287 6.89 -6.90 6.63
N TRP A 288 7.66 -7.91 7.06
CA TRP A 288 7.71 -8.26 8.48
C TRP A 288 8.94 -7.74 9.22
N HIS A 289 9.94 -7.19 8.53
CA HIS A 289 11.17 -6.70 9.15
C HIS A 289 11.51 -5.25 8.79
N THR A 290 10.70 -4.58 7.97
CA THR A 290 10.97 -3.20 7.58
C THR A 290 9.73 -2.31 7.72
N ALA A 291 9.96 -1.01 7.91
CA ALA A 291 8.92 -0.01 7.73
C ALA A 291 8.78 0.31 6.23
N ILE A 292 7.62 -0.03 5.68
CA ILE A 292 7.22 0.36 4.32
C ILE A 292 6.85 1.86 4.31
N VAL A 293 6.18 2.32 5.38
CA VAL A 293 5.99 3.75 5.66
C VAL A 293 6.89 4.16 6.80
N ARG A 294 7.88 4.99 6.50
CA ARG A 294 8.93 5.44 7.41
C ARG A 294 8.52 6.75 8.07
N GLU A 295 8.95 6.92 9.31
CA GLU A 295 8.86 8.22 10.00
C GLU A 295 9.91 9.21 9.42
N PRO A 296 9.64 10.53 9.47
CA PRO A 296 10.58 11.57 9.06
C PRO A 296 11.76 11.75 10.03
#